data_AF-A0AAJ0E0N3-F1
#
_entry.id   AF-A0AAJ0E0N3-F1
#
_cell.length_a   1.000
_cell.length_b   1.000
_cell.length_c   1.000
_cell.angle_alpha   90.00
_cell.angle_beta   90.00
_cell.angle_gamma   90.00
#
_symmetry.space_group_name_H-M   'P 1'
#
loop_
_entity.id
_entity.type
_entity.pdbx_description
1 polymer ?
#
loop_
_entity_poly.entity_id
_entity_poly.type
_entity_poly.pdbx_seq_one_letter_code
_entity_poly.pdbx_strand_id
1 'polypeptide(L)'
;MSTSPTSTRIVITPENTGLWAVRQSDEAAKRTSELLEKDLNLHHVFLNRSGFHDHMLHHILALYGTGANEVQIQKAFDLRHDLQRPVEPRHDEVVSELLADWSSAHKYLGKDEYYPDFLAYFQRKIEADGYEQVVRETLLKRDAASNNMLLRLHGGVLHSLIQLMHGLEWKQPTIVAEGLAQTAVHGTSSLDDLLLPSEAAIEQSAQHTRMPTILDLFEEVRTSSALKGAARFQDDSKIRDGILQRAKEPMLEILRKVRVLDDELEERTAEMFHAIILVASSAAIHPTKHVKYDFFLMHHVNSAVFYLTTLSQPWLSREDKRRLLEWKIRMDLIEYTARGRTPIDVGLITSYEPKVPAIGNRLQDFGDDGHGIKQARATALCHELLKSYEDKAWNQLKGDDVWRKIQHMVVDALEAPGALYARSTGYEEAWVDMPPKSALRRSDEELRALQTGSGASAVALASS
;
A
#
# COMPACT_ATOMS: atom_id res chain seq x y z
N MET A 1 13.18 31.02 10.48
CA MET A 1 11.99 30.18 10.20
C MET A 1 12.18 28.88 10.95
N SER A 2 11.14 28.33 11.59
CA SER A 2 11.22 27.04 12.30
C SER A 2 11.83 25.95 11.41
N THR A 3 12.77 25.17 11.92
CA THR A 3 13.40 24.04 11.22
C THR A 3 12.66 22.72 11.46
N SER A 4 11.57 22.75 12.23
CA SER A 4 10.77 21.57 12.54
C SER A 4 9.59 21.44 11.58
N PRO A 5 9.19 20.20 11.23
CA PRO A 5 7.97 19.96 10.48
C PRO A 5 6.74 20.40 11.31
N THR A 6 5.70 20.88 10.63
CA THR A 6 4.44 21.33 11.25
C THR A 6 3.25 20.64 10.59
N SER A 7 2.04 21.06 10.96
CA SER A 7 0.79 20.66 10.28
C SER A 7 0.69 21.14 8.83
N THR A 8 1.47 22.14 8.43
CA THR A 8 1.41 22.79 7.10
C THR A 8 2.76 22.92 6.40
N ARG A 9 3.80 22.25 6.92
CA ARG A 9 5.16 22.27 6.38
C ARG A 9 5.86 20.93 6.59
N ILE A 10 6.39 20.42 5.49
CA ILE A 10 7.20 19.20 5.39
C ILE A 10 8.68 19.58 5.50
N VAL A 11 9.40 18.85 6.35
CA VAL A 11 10.86 18.99 6.52
C VAL A 11 11.49 17.62 6.64
N ILE A 12 12.24 17.22 5.62
CA ILE A 12 13.05 16.01 5.58
C ILE A 12 14.49 16.38 5.91
N THR A 13 15.11 15.62 6.82
CA THR A 13 16.52 15.80 7.22
C THR A 13 17.35 14.58 6.82
N PRO A 14 18.68 14.73 6.63
CA PRO A 14 19.58 13.62 6.28
C PRO A 14 19.54 12.43 7.25
N GLU A 15 19.19 12.68 8.52
CA GLU A 15 19.11 11.67 9.56
C GLU A 15 17.77 10.92 9.57
N ASN A 16 16.71 11.53 9.01
CA ASN A 16 15.38 10.97 9.00
C ASN A 16 15.09 10.28 7.65
N THR A 17 15.60 9.06 7.50
CA THR A 17 15.52 8.27 6.25
C THR A 17 14.55 7.10 6.34
N GLY A 18 13.58 7.19 7.27
CA GLY A 18 12.62 6.13 7.53
C GLY A 18 13.24 4.87 8.16
N LEU A 19 12.48 3.77 8.15
CA LEU A 19 12.77 2.49 8.78
C LEU A 19 14.02 1.81 8.23
N TRP A 20 14.40 2.06 6.97
CA TRP A 20 15.55 1.39 6.37
C TRP A 20 16.89 2.03 6.76
N ALA A 21 16.87 3.25 7.34
CA ALA A 21 18.06 3.93 7.87
C ALA A 21 19.23 4.09 6.86
N VAL A 22 18.93 4.18 5.56
CA VAL A 22 19.92 4.42 4.51
C VAL A 22 20.38 5.88 4.59
N ARG A 23 21.68 6.12 4.81
CA ARG A 23 22.25 7.48 4.94
C ARG A 23 21.96 8.33 3.71
N GLN A 24 21.67 9.61 3.93
CA GLN A 24 21.38 10.60 2.89
C GLN A 24 22.20 11.87 3.04
N SER A 25 22.27 12.68 1.97
CA SER A 25 22.97 13.97 1.97
C SER A 25 22.03 15.13 2.30
N ASP A 26 22.62 16.28 2.68
CA ASP A 26 21.91 17.54 2.86
C ASP A 26 21.20 17.99 1.58
N GLU A 27 21.84 17.79 0.42
CA GLU A 27 21.29 18.15 -0.89
C GLU A 27 20.04 17.34 -1.23
N ALA A 28 20.09 16.02 -1.00
CA ALA A 28 18.95 15.14 -1.22
C ALA A 28 17.81 15.48 -0.26
N ALA A 29 18.08 15.64 1.04
CA ALA A 29 17.06 15.97 2.04
C ALA A 29 16.37 17.31 1.76
N LYS A 30 17.15 18.33 1.39
CA LYS A 30 16.62 19.64 0.98
C LYS A 30 15.75 19.51 -0.26
N ARG A 31 16.21 18.79 -1.29
CA ARG A 31 15.44 18.60 -2.53
C ARG A 31 14.14 17.85 -2.27
N THR A 32 14.18 16.78 -1.48
CA THR A 32 12.99 16.04 -1.06
C THR A 32 11.99 16.96 -0.37
N SER A 33 12.43 17.78 0.58
CA SER A 33 11.56 18.74 1.27
C SER A 33 10.91 19.72 0.29
N GLU A 34 11.70 20.32 -0.61
CA GLU A 34 11.21 21.29 -1.60
C GLU A 34 10.17 20.68 -2.55
N LEU A 35 10.37 19.45 -3.00
CA LEU A 35 9.47 18.80 -3.96
C LEU A 35 8.19 18.28 -3.31
N LEU A 36 8.25 17.78 -2.07
CA LEU A 36 7.06 17.41 -1.30
C LEU A 36 6.20 18.64 -0.99
N GLU A 37 6.82 19.77 -0.64
CA GLU A 37 6.09 21.04 -0.46
C GLU A 37 5.46 21.53 -1.77
N LYS A 38 6.15 21.38 -2.91
CA LYS A 38 5.55 21.71 -4.21
C LYS A 38 4.36 20.80 -4.52
N ASP A 39 4.49 19.51 -4.25
CA ASP A 39 3.42 18.53 -4.44
C ASP A 39 2.16 18.93 -3.67
N LEU A 40 2.30 19.15 -2.35
CA LEU A 40 1.24 19.61 -1.46
C LEU A 40 0.54 20.89 -1.95
N ASN A 41 1.30 21.83 -2.51
CA ASN A 41 0.79 23.13 -2.92
C ASN A 41 0.19 23.16 -4.33
N LEU A 42 0.59 22.22 -5.21
CA LEU A 42 0.24 22.28 -6.63
C LEU A 42 -0.70 21.17 -7.06
N HIS A 43 -0.70 20.02 -6.38
CA HIS A 43 -1.40 18.83 -6.85
C HIS A 43 -2.54 18.40 -5.93
N HIS A 44 -3.54 17.80 -6.54
CA HIS A 44 -4.57 17.06 -5.83
C HIS A 44 -4.04 15.67 -5.47
N VAL A 45 -4.56 15.06 -4.40
CA VAL A 45 -4.22 13.68 -4.00
C VAL A 45 -4.66 12.59 -5.01
N PHE A 46 -5.35 12.99 -6.07
CA PHE A 46 -5.73 12.17 -7.20
C PHE A 46 -5.07 12.73 -8.44
N LEU A 47 -4.44 11.86 -9.21
CA LEU A 47 -3.86 12.13 -10.53
C LEU A 47 -4.91 12.66 -11.52
N ASN A 48 -6.14 12.13 -11.49
CA ASN A 48 -7.19 12.50 -12.45
C ASN A 48 -8.61 12.37 -11.87
N ARG A 49 -9.63 12.70 -12.67
CA ARG A 49 -11.05 12.59 -12.28
C ARG A 49 -11.62 11.17 -12.34
N SER A 50 -10.84 10.21 -12.84
CA SER A 50 -11.17 8.78 -12.78
C SER A 50 -10.80 8.15 -11.42
N GLY A 51 -10.26 8.94 -10.48
CA GLY A 51 -9.92 8.48 -9.13
C GLY A 51 -8.58 7.75 -9.04
N PHE A 52 -7.70 7.89 -10.05
CA PHE A 52 -6.33 7.40 -9.92
C PHE A 52 -5.55 8.30 -8.98
N HIS A 53 -4.72 7.69 -8.14
CA HIS A 53 -4.04 8.41 -7.06
C HIS A 53 -2.81 9.14 -7.55
N ASP A 54 -2.53 10.27 -6.91
CA ASP A 54 -1.21 10.84 -6.97
C ASP A 54 -0.22 9.92 -6.24
N HIS A 55 0.94 9.70 -6.84
CA HIS A 55 2.00 8.86 -6.32
C HIS A 55 3.24 9.63 -5.87
N MET A 56 3.27 10.94 -6.10
CA MET A 56 4.46 11.78 -6.00
C MET A 56 5.09 11.69 -4.61
N LEU A 57 4.30 11.94 -3.56
CA LEU A 57 4.77 11.90 -2.18
C LEU A 57 5.49 10.60 -1.81
N HIS A 58 4.80 9.47 -1.98
CA HIS A 58 5.35 8.19 -1.57
C HIS A 58 6.41 7.66 -2.54
N HIS A 59 6.44 8.12 -3.80
CA HIS A 59 7.54 7.83 -4.72
C HIS A 59 8.82 8.56 -4.28
N ILE A 60 8.73 9.87 -4.02
CA ILE A 60 9.85 10.70 -3.57
C ILE A 60 10.41 10.18 -2.24
N LEU A 61 9.57 9.84 -1.27
CA LEU A 61 10.02 9.31 0.02
C LEU A 61 10.60 7.89 -0.10
N ALA A 62 10.08 7.04 -1.01
CA ALA A 62 10.69 5.75 -1.27
C ALA A 62 12.07 5.90 -1.93
N LEU A 63 12.23 6.79 -2.92
CA LEU A 63 13.54 7.09 -3.52
C LEU A 63 14.52 7.60 -2.46
N TYR A 64 14.10 8.58 -1.65
CA TYR A 64 14.92 9.11 -0.57
C TYR A 64 15.30 8.03 0.45
N GLY A 65 14.35 7.25 0.96
CA GLY A 65 14.59 6.18 1.94
C GLY A 65 15.39 4.99 1.41
N THR A 66 15.63 4.93 0.09
CA THR A 66 16.46 3.89 -0.56
C THR A 66 17.81 4.43 -1.05
N GLY A 67 18.16 5.68 -0.75
CA GLY A 67 19.46 6.27 -1.06
C GLY A 67 19.57 6.96 -2.42
N ALA A 68 18.45 7.31 -3.07
CA ALA A 68 18.49 8.10 -4.31
C ALA A 68 19.01 9.52 -4.04
N ASN A 69 19.78 10.06 -4.97
CA ASN A 69 20.31 11.43 -4.88
C ASN A 69 19.29 12.49 -5.35
N GLU A 70 19.64 13.77 -5.20
CA GLU A 70 18.79 14.91 -5.54
C GLU A 70 18.40 14.96 -7.02
N VAL A 71 19.26 14.46 -7.93
CA VAL A 71 18.99 14.42 -9.37
C VAL A 71 17.91 13.38 -9.69
N GLN A 72 18.01 12.19 -9.10
CA GLN A 72 17.03 11.12 -9.26
C GLN A 72 15.67 11.52 -8.67
N ILE A 73 15.68 12.15 -7.48
CA ILE A 73 14.49 12.66 -6.82
C ILE A 73 13.83 13.78 -7.65
N GLN A 74 14.60 14.71 -8.21
CA GLN A 74 14.08 15.76 -9.09
C GLN A 74 13.46 15.17 -10.36
N LYS A 75 14.13 14.21 -11.00
CA LYS A 75 13.61 13.55 -12.20
C LYS A 75 12.25 12.89 -11.95
N ALA A 76 12.08 12.22 -10.81
CA ALA A 76 10.81 11.58 -10.45
C ALA A 76 9.66 12.60 -10.36
N PHE A 77 9.94 13.82 -9.87
CA PHE A 77 8.98 14.91 -9.84
C PHE A 77 8.68 15.44 -11.24
N ASP A 78 9.71 15.74 -12.04
CA ASP A 78 9.56 16.35 -13.36
C ASP A 78 8.76 15.47 -14.32
N LEU A 79 8.93 14.14 -14.25
CA LEU A 79 8.20 13.20 -15.11
C LEU A 79 6.70 13.15 -14.84
N ARG A 80 6.26 13.64 -13.67
CA ARG A 80 4.90 13.45 -13.17
C ARG A 80 4.15 14.75 -12.95
N HIS A 81 4.84 15.85 -12.67
CA HIS A 81 4.25 17.16 -12.37
C HIS A 81 3.13 17.53 -13.35
N ASP A 82 3.41 17.49 -14.66
CA ASP A 82 2.45 17.90 -15.69
C ASP A 82 1.28 16.91 -15.88
N LEU A 83 1.38 15.71 -15.32
CA LEU A 83 0.32 14.68 -15.37
C LEU A 83 -0.66 14.81 -14.20
N GLN A 84 -0.29 15.50 -13.12
CA GLN A 84 -1.11 15.59 -11.92
C GLN A 84 -2.26 16.56 -12.10
N ARG A 85 -3.42 16.18 -11.56
CA ARG A 85 -4.54 17.10 -11.38
C ARG A 85 -4.08 18.24 -10.45
N PRO A 86 -4.37 19.51 -10.79
CA PRO A 86 -4.05 20.63 -9.93
C PRO A 86 -4.88 20.61 -8.64
N VAL A 87 -4.35 21.22 -7.59
CA VAL A 87 -5.09 21.49 -6.35
C VAL A 87 -6.39 22.27 -6.64
N GLU A 88 -7.44 21.95 -5.90
CA GLU A 88 -8.74 22.62 -6.02
C GLU A 88 -8.94 23.66 -4.91
N PRO A 89 -9.76 24.71 -5.14
CA PRO A 89 -10.07 25.70 -4.13
C PRO A 89 -10.73 25.07 -2.89
N ARG A 90 -10.41 25.62 -1.72
CA ARG A 90 -11.05 25.26 -0.44
C ARG A 90 -12.40 25.98 -0.28
N HIS A 91 -13.34 25.31 0.36
CA HIS A 91 -14.64 25.81 0.82
C HIS A 91 -14.56 26.15 2.33
N ASP A 92 -14.32 27.41 2.67
CA ASP A 92 -14.09 27.86 4.06
C ASP A 92 -15.25 27.55 5.02
N GLU A 93 -16.47 27.55 4.49
CA GLU A 93 -17.69 27.18 5.20
C GLU A 93 -17.70 25.69 5.59
N VAL A 94 -17.23 24.80 4.71
CA VAL A 94 -17.15 23.35 4.98
C VAL A 94 -16.15 23.10 6.10
N VAL A 95 -14.98 23.74 6.03
CA VAL A 95 -13.95 23.62 7.08
C VAL A 95 -14.48 24.11 8.42
N SER A 96 -15.22 25.23 8.43
CA SER A 96 -15.84 25.77 9.64
C SER A 96 -16.90 24.82 10.22
N GLU A 97 -17.71 24.19 9.35
CA GLU A 97 -18.71 23.20 9.76
C GLU A 97 -18.06 21.97 10.39
N LEU A 98 -17.00 21.43 9.74
CA LEU A 98 -16.24 20.28 10.25
C LEU A 98 -15.58 20.56 11.60
N LEU A 99 -15.03 21.76 11.80
CA LEU A 99 -14.42 22.17 13.07
C LEU A 99 -15.44 22.38 14.20
N ALA A 100 -16.64 22.85 13.86
CA ALA A 100 -17.71 23.03 14.82
C ALA A 100 -18.29 21.69 15.28
N ASP A 101 -18.50 20.75 14.36
CA ASP A 101 -19.03 19.42 14.65
C ASP A 101 -18.62 18.40 13.58
N TRP A 102 -17.77 17.43 13.96
CA TRP A 102 -17.36 16.34 13.07
C TRP A 102 -18.54 15.50 12.56
N SER A 103 -19.69 15.49 13.26
CA SER A 103 -20.87 14.76 12.77
C SER A 103 -21.33 15.25 11.40
N SER A 104 -21.04 16.50 11.03
CA SER A 104 -21.30 17.08 9.70
C SER A 104 -20.54 16.40 8.56
N ALA A 105 -19.43 15.71 8.86
CA ALA A 105 -18.56 15.11 7.85
C ALA A 105 -19.30 14.16 6.90
N HIS A 106 -20.38 13.50 7.34
CA HIS A 106 -21.20 12.61 6.50
C HIS A 106 -21.70 13.26 5.20
N LYS A 107 -21.81 14.59 5.14
CA LYS A 107 -22.21 15.35 3.93
C LYS A 107 -21.12 15.35 2.86
N TYR A 108 -19.87 15.20 3.26
CA TYR A 108 -18.67 15.42 2.44
C TYR A 108 -17.81 14.15 2.26
N LEU A 109 -17.93 13.17 3.16
CA LEU A 109 -17.17 11.94 3.09
C LEU A 109 -17.41 11.18 1.77
N GLY A 110 -16.32 10.72 1.14
CA GLY A 110 -16.35 9.94 -0.10
C GLY A 110 -16.47 10.76 -1.38
N LYS A 111 -16.27 12.08 -1.29
CA LYS A 111 -16.38 13.04 -2.39
C LYS A 111 -15.04 13.76 -2.55
N ASP A 112 -14.41 13.58 -3.70
CA ASP A 112 -13.03 14.01 -3.93
C ASP A 112 -12.88 15.53 -3.95
N GLU A 113 -13.91 16.26 -4.35
CA GLU A 113 -13.92 17.72 -4.38
C GLU A 113 -13.75 18.37 -3.00
N TYR A 114 -13.98 17.63 -1.90
CA TYR A 114 -13.80 18.12 -0.53
C TYR A 114 -12.45 17.72 0.09
N TYR A 115 -11.53 17.14 -0.68
CA TYR A 115 -10.16 16.88 -0.22
C TYR A 115 -9.47 18.12 0.37
N PRO A 116 -9.44 19.30 -0.29
CA PRO A 116 -8.78 20.48 0.28
C PRO A 116 -9.41 20.93 1.61
N ASP A 117 -10.71 20.68 1.81
CA ASP A 117 -11.42 21.00 3.05
C ASP A 117 -11.03 20.08 4.19
N PHE A 118 -11.01 18.77 3.93
CA PHE A 118 -10.55 17.79 4.91
C PHE A 118 -9.07 17.97 5.24
N LEU A 119 -8.23 18.30 4.26
CA LEU A 119 -6.83 18.62 4.50
C LEU A 119 -6.72 19.80 5.47
N ALA A 120 -7.38 20.92 5.17
CA ALA A 120 -7.35 22.09 6.06
C ALA A 120 -7.93 21.80 7.46
N TYR A 121 -8.98 20.97 7.56
CA TYR A 121 -9.53 20.50 8.83
C TYR A 121 -8.47 19.73 9.64
N PHE A 122 -7.84 18.70 9.04
CA PHE A 122 -6.86 17.89 9.74
C PHE A 122 -5.59 18.67 10.08
N GLN A 123 -5.14 19.58 9.22
CA GLN A 123 -4.02 20.47 9.55
C GLN A 123 -4.32 21.30 10.81
N ARG A 124 -5.52 21.91 10.90
CA ARG A 124 -5.93 22.69 12.09
C ARG A 124 -6.07 21.83 13.35
N LYS A 125 -6.62 20.61 13.22
CA LYS A 125 -6.73 19.68 14.36
C LYS A 125 -5.37 19.19 14.83
N ILE A 126 -4.45 18.90 13.90
CA ILE A 126 -3.09 18.47 14.22
C ILE A 126 -2.29 19.60 14.86
N GLU A 127 -2.49 20.84 14.42
CA GLU A 127 -1.87 22.01 15.05
C GLU A 127 -2.32 22.17 16.52
N ALA A 128 -3.59 21.92 16.80
CA ALA A 128 -4.15 22.05 18.15
C ALA A 128 -3.78 20.87 19.07
N ASP A 129 -3.90 19.64 18.58
CA ASP A 129 -3.94 18.44 19.42
C ASP A 129 -2.73 17.50 19.19
N GLY A 130 -1.94 17.74 18.15
CA GLY A 130 -0.87 16.85 17.69
C GLY A 130 -1.39 15.67 16.84
N TYR A 131 -0.57 15.20 15.90
CA TYR A 131 -1.00 14.17 14.96
C TYR A 131 -1.28 12.82 15.62
N GLU A 132 -0.62 12.51 16.74
CA GLU A 132 -0.81 11.25 17.47
C GLU A 132 -2.24 11.14 18.02
N GLN A 133 -2.73 12.22 18.65
CA GLN A 133 -4.09 12.28 19.18
C GLN A 133 -5.12 12.25 18.04
N VAL A 134 -4.90 13.05 16.99
CA VAL A 134 -5.81 13.11 15.84
C VAL A 134 -5.94 11.76 15.14
N VAL A 135 -4.84 11.01 14.95
CA VAL A 135 -4.88 9.65 14.39
C VAL A 135 -5.69 8.71 15.28
N ARG A 136 -5.48 8.76 16.60
CA ARG A 136 -6.24 7.92 17.55
C ARG A 136 -7.74 8.23 17.51
N GLU A 137 -8.12 9.50 17.55
CA GLU A 137 -9.51 9.92 17.50
C GLU A 137 -10.19 9.56 16.18
N THR A 138 -9.48 9.76 15.07
CA THR A 138 -10.02 9.59 13.72
C THR A 138 -10.15 8.13 13.32
N LEU A 139 -9.21 7.26 13.72
CA LEU A 139 -9.13 5.88 13.21
C LEU A 139 -9.33 4.80 14.28
N LEU A 140 -9.03 5.10 15.56
CA LEU A 140 -8.84 4.07 16.60
C LEU A 140 -9.77 4.24 17.81
N LYS A 141 -10.70 5.20 17.77
CA LYS A 141 -11.67 5.44 18.86
C LYS A 141 -12.70 4.33 19.04
N ARG A 142 -12.91 3.49 18.00
CA ARG A 142 -13.83 2.35 17.96
C ARG A 142 -15.31 2.71 18.11
N ASP A 143 -15.65 3.93 17.73
CA ASP A 143 -17.04 4.34 17.50
C ASP A 143 -17.40 4.22 16.01
N ALA A 144 -18.67 4.48 15.68
CA ALA A 144 -19.16 4.36 14.30
C ALA A 144 -18.37 5.26 13.32
N ALA A 145 -17.99 6.46 13.76
CA ALA A 145 -17.26 7.42 12.92
C ALA A 145 -15.82 6.95 12.64
N SER A 146 -15.08 6.55 13.68
CA SER A 146 -13.71 6.06 13.53
C SER A 146 -13.64 4.72 12.78
N ASN A 147 -14.62 3.84 12.98
CA ASN A 147 -14.75 2.61 12.19
C ASN A 147 -15.04 2.92 10.71
N ASN A 148 -15.85 3.93 10.40
CA ASN A 148 -16.08 4.37 9.03
C ASN A 148 -14.80 4.90 8.38
N MET A 149 -14.01 5.70 9.10
CA MET A 149 -12.72 6.19 8.60
C MET A 149 -11.70 5.06 8.43
N LEU A 150 -11.65 4.08 9.36
CA LEU A 150 -10.76 2.92 9.24
C LEU A 150 -11.10 2.04 8.02
N LEU A 151 -12.39 1.91 7.67
CA LEU A 151 -12.81 1.27 6.43
C LEU A 151 -12.30 2.01 5.19
N ARG A 152 -12.47 3.34 5.16
CA ARG A 152 -12.00 4.17 4.05
C ARG A 152 -10.48 4.17 3.92
N LEU A 153 -9.75 4.00 5.02
CA LEU A 153 -8.28 3.86 5.03
C LEU A 153 -7.84 2.64 4.21
N HIS A 154 -8.63 1.56 4.25
CA HIS A 154 -8.41 0.33 3.49
C HIS A 154 -9.07 0.35 2.09
N GLY A 155 -9.80 1.42 1.75
CA GLY A 155 -10.36 1.66 0.42
C GLY A 155 -9.30 2.11 -0.58
N GLY A 156 -9.71 2.34 -1.83
CA GLY A 156 -8.85 3.00 -2.83
C GLY A 156 -7.54 2.27 -3.13
N VAL A 157 -7.50 0.94 -3.06
CA VAL A 157 -6.26 0.14 -3.21
C VAL A 157 -5.18 0.52 -2.19
N LEU A 158 -5.59 0.85 -0.97
CA LEU A 158 -4.73 1.16 0.18
C LEU A 158 -3.88 2.44 0.06
N HIS A 159 -4.17 3.34 -0.87
CA HIS A 159 -3.36 4.56 -1.05
C HIS A 159 -3.36 5.45 0.18
N SER A 160 -4.51 5.67 0.83
CA SER A 160 -4.56 6.45 2.08
C SER A 160 -3.72 5.83 3.19
N LEU A 161 -3.70 4.50 3.27
CA LEU A 161 -2.86 3.77 4.22
C LEU A 161 -1.37 3.93 3.89
N ILE A 162 -1.00 3.84 2.61
CA ILE A 162 0.38 4.08 2.14
C ILE A 162 0.80 5.54 2.41
N GLN A 163 -0.06 6.52 2.16
CA GLN A 163 0.19 7.93 2.44
C GLN A 163 0.41 8.16 3.94
N LEU A 164 -0.51 7.65 4.78
CA LEU A 164 -0.42 7.75 6.23
C LEU A 164 0.83 7.04 6.78
N MET A 165 1.18 5.88 6.24
CA MET A 165 2.43 5.17 6.57
C MET A 165 3.64 6.09 6.42
N HIS A 166 3.80 6.75 5.28
CA HIS A 166 4.92 7.65 5.04
C HIS A 166 4.92 8.84 6.00
N GLY A 167 3.76 9.41 6.33
CA GLY A 167 3.65 10.48 7.32
C GLY A 167 4.07 10.06 8.73
N LEU A 168 3.67 8.85 9.17
CA LEU A 168 4.04 8.31 10.47
C LEU A 168 5.51 7.89 10.53
N GLU A 169 6.02 7.29 9.47
CA GLU A 169 7.39 6.81 9.37
C GLU A 169 8.39 7.96 9.40
N TRP A 170 8.17 9.02 8.61
CA TRP A 170 9.00 10.21 8.58
C TRP A 170 8.62 11.27 9.62
N LYS A 171 7.62 11.00 10.47
CA LYS A 171 7.11 11.92 11.51
C LYS A 171 6.77 13.31 10.95
N GLN A 172 6.07 13.35 9.83
CA GLN A 172 5.66 14.58 9.14
C GLN A 172 4.17 14.85 9.39
N PRO A 173 3.80 15.80 10.27
CA PRO A 173 2.40 16.04 10.63
C PRO A 173 1.54 16.47 9.43
N THR A 174 2.13 17.19 8.47
CA THR A 174 1.47 17.58 7.21
C THR A 174 1.08 16.37 6.37
N ILE A 175 1.97 15.39 6.22
CA ILE A 175 1.71 14.16 5.46
C ILE A 175 0.68 13.28 6.19
N VAL A 176 0.67 13.29 7.53
CA VAL A 176 -0.40 12.66 8.31
C VAL A 176 -1.75 13.31 8.00
N ALA A 177 -1.81 14.64 7.90
CA ALA A 177 -3.03 15.35 7.48
C ALA A 177 -3.48 14.94 6.07
N GLU A 178 -2.56 14.85 5.11
CA GLU A 178 -2.84 14.40 3.74
C GLU A 178 -3.42 12.98 3.71
N GLY A 179 -2.82 12.04 4.46
CA GLY A 179 -3.31 10.65 4.53
C GLY A 179 -4.71 10.54 5.15
N LEU A 180 -5.00 11.33 6.19
CA LEU A 180 -6.34 11.37 6.80
C LEU A 180 -7.37 12.07 5.89
N ALA A 181 -6.98 13.12 5.18
CA ALA A 181 -7.84 13.79 4.20
C ALA A 181 -8.15 12.89 3.00
N GLN A 182 -7.14 12.18 2.48
CA GLN A 182 -7.32 11.17 1.43
C GLN A 182 -8.26 10.06 1.90
N THR A 183 -8.12 9.62 3.16
CA THR A 183 -9.04 8.67 3.80
C THR A 183 -10.48 9.20 3.78
N ALA A 184 -10.72 10.46 4.13
CA ALA A 184 -12.06 11.03 4.20
C ALA A 184 -12.78 11.05 2.85
N VAL A 185 -12.04 11.27 1.75
CA VAL A 185 -12.61 11.35 0.39
C VAL A 185 -12.72 9.99 -0.32
N HIS A 186 -12.18 8.91 0.26
CA HIS A 186 -12.38 7.56 -0.28
C HIS A 186 -13.70 6.94 0.14
N GLY A 187 -14.36 6.19 -0.75
CA GLY A 187 -15.47 5.31 -0.38
C GLY A 187 -15.01 4.08 0.43
N THR A 188 -15.96 3.36 1.03
CA THR A 188 -15.68 2.15 1.84
C THR A 188 -15.40 0.90 1.01
N SER A 189 -15.57 0.96 -0.31
CA SER A 189 -15.38 -0.18 -1.24
C SER A 189 -16.17 -1.45 -0.85
N SER A 190 -17.31 -1.28 -0.16
CA SER A 190 -18.12 -2.37 0.41
C SER A 190 -17.37 -3.27 1.41
N LEU A 191 -16.25 -2.81 1.96
CA LEU A 191 -15.46 -3.57 2.93
C LEU A 191 -16.17 -3.69 4.29
N ASP A 192 -17.13 -2.81 4.56
CA ASP A 192 -17.96 -2.83 5.77
C ASP A 192 -18.76 -4.12 5.93
N ASP A 193 -19.10 -4.79 4.82
CA ASP A 193 -19.78 -6.08 4.82
C ASP A 193 -18.91 -7.28 5.22
N LEU A 194 -17.58 -7.11 5.27
CA LEU A 194 -16.62 -8.18 5.57
C LEU A 194 -15.77 -7.91 6.81
N LEU A 195 -15.19 -6.71 6.92
CA LEU A 195 -14.23 -6.40 7.99
C LEU A 195 -14.94 -6.25 9.34
N LEU A 196 -15.99 -5.43 9.43
CA LEU A 196 -16.69 -5.20 10.70
C LEU A 196 -17.40 -6.47 11.22
N PRO A 197 -18.14 -7.25 10.40
CA PRO A 197 -18.80 -8.47 10.90
C PRO A 197 -17.81 -9.57 11.31
N SER A 198 -16.64 -9.64 10.67
CA SER A 198 -15.62 -10.65 11.03
C SER A 198 -14.79 -10.24 12.26
N GLU A 199 -14.65 -8.95 12.55
CA GLU A 199 -14.12 -8.42 13.81
C GLU A 199 -15.11 -8.68 14.96
N ALA A 200 -16.37 -8.25 14.81
CA ALA A 200 -17.39 -8.35 15.86
C ALA A 200 -17.64 -9.80 16.33
N ALA A 201 -17.55 -10.78 15.42
CA ALA A 201 -17.71 -12.20 15.77
C ALA A 201 -16.58 -12.72 16.69
N ILE A 202 -15.36 -12.18 16.57
CA ILE A 202 -14.24 -12.55 17.44
C ILE A 202 -14.41 -11.94 18.83
N GLU A 203 -14.86 -10.69 18.92
CA GLU A 203 -15.10 -10.02 20.22
C GLU A 203 -16.17 -10.74 21.04
N GLN A 204 -17.14 -11.36 20.38
CA GLN A 204 -18.20 -12.15 21.00
C GLN A 204 -17.77 -13.58 21.36
N SER A 205 -16.64 -14.06 20.82
CA SER A 205 -16.14 -15.41 21.07
C SER A 205 -15.35 -15.48 22.37
N ALA A 206 -15.84 -16.27 23.32
CA ALA A 206 -15.14 -16.58 24.57
C ALA A 206 -13.87 -17.45 24.38
N GLN A 207 -13.61 -17.93 23.15
CA GLN A 207 -12.46 -18.79 22.87
C GLN A 207 -11.21 -17.97 22.52
N HIS A 208 -10.19 -18.06 23.37
CA HIS A 208 -8.85 -17.51 23.16
C HIS A 208 -7.95 -18.45 22.35
N THR A 209 -8.49 -19.06 21.30
CA THR A 209 -7.72 -19.98 20.46
C THR A 209 -6.79 -19.18 19.55
N ARG A 210 -5.52 -19.60 19.47
CA ARG A 210 -4.57 -19.06 18.49
C ARG A 210 -5.08 -19.33 17.08
N MET A 211 -4.95 -18.34 16.20
CA MET A 211 -5.26 -18.53 14.79
C MET A 211 -4.23 -19.48 14.12
N PRO A 212 -4.59 -20.15 13.01
CA PRO A 212 -3.63 -20.86 12.17
C PRO A 212 -2.47 -19.98 11.70
N THR A 213 -1.47 -20.54 11.02
CA THR A 213 -0.51 -19.68 10.33
C THR A 213 -1.22 -18.86 9.26
N ILE A 214 -0.70 -17.68 8.93
CA ILE A 214 -1.30 -16.82 7.91
C ILE A 214 -1.30 -17.54 6.56
N LEU A 215 -0.25 -18.32 6.25
CA LEU A 215 -0.21 -19.15 5.05
C LEU A 215 -1.24 -20.29 5.06
N ASP A 216 -1.54 -20.89 6.22
CA ASP A 216 -2.64 -21.88 6.31
C ASP A 216 -3.99 -21.22 5.98
N LEU A 217 -4.22 -19.97 6.38
CA LEU A 217 -5.44 -19.24 6.00
C LEU A 217 -5.51 -18.96 4.50
N PHE A 218 -4.40 -18.59 3.87
CA PHE A 218 -4.33 -18.46 2.40
C PHE A 218 -4.59 -19.80 1.69
N GLU A 219 -4.04 -20.88 2.22
CA GLU A 219 -4.23 -22.23 1.68
C GLU A 219 -5.68 -22.71 1.84
N GLU A 220 -6.32 -22.39 2.97
CA GLU A 220 -7.74 -22.62 3.18
C GLU A 220 -8.60 -21.84 2.16
N VAL A 221 -8.30 -20.56 1.94
CA VAL A 221 -8.96 -19.76 0.89
C VAL A 221 -8.79 -20.41 -0.49
N ARG A 222 -7.58 -20.87 -0.80
CA ARG A 222 -7.21 -21.45 -2.10
C ARG A 222 -7.95 -22.75 -2.38
N THR A 223 -8.01 -23.62 -1.38
CA THR A 223 -8.56 -24.98 -1.50
C THR A 223 -10.06 -25.07 -1.22
N SER A 224 -10.65 -24.02 -0.64
CA SER A 224 -12.09 -23.94 -0.38
C SER A 224 -12.91 -24.03 -1.67
N SER A 225 -13.70 -25.10 -1.79
CA SER A 225 -14.67 -25.27 -2.86
C SER A 225 -15.79 -24.23 -2.79
N ALA A 226 -16.14 -23.76 -1.58
CA ALA A 226 -17.16 -22.74 -1.36
C ALA A 226 -16.74 -21.34 -1.89
N LEU A 227 -15.42 -21.08 -1.99
CA LEU A 227 -14.88 -19.87 -2.60
C LEU A 227 -14.59 -20.02 -4.09
N LYS A 228 -14.83 -21.20 -4.69
CA LYS A 228 -14.61 -21.42 -6.13
C LYS A 228 -15.55 -20.56 -6.95
N GLY A 229 -14.98 -19.65 -7.74
CA GLY A 229 -15.76 -18.71 -8.56
C GLY A 229 -16.41 -17.58 -7.77
N ALA A 230 -15.97 -17.35 -6.52
CA ALA A 230 -16.38 -16.21 -5.70
C ALA A 230 -16.16 -14.90 -6.47
N ALA A 231 -14.94 -14.66 -6.93
CA ALA A 231 -14.63 -13.62 -7.91
C ALA A 231 -14.41 -14.22 -9.30
N ARG A 232 -14.76 -13.46 -10.33
CA ARG A 232 -14.58 -13.79 -11.75
C ARG A 232 -13.85 -12.65 -12.45
N PHE A 233 -13.14 -12.95 -13.53
CA PHE A 233 -12.31 -11.96 -14.23
C PHE A 233 -13.14 -10.77 -14.74
N GLN A 234 -14.35 -11.03 -15.25
CA GLN A 234 -15.28 -10.05 -15.80
C GLN A 234 -16.07 -9.24 -14.76
N ASP A 235 -15.93 -9.52 -13.46
CA ASP A 235 -16.56 -8.65 -12.46
C ASP A 235 -15.88 -7.27 -12.47
N ASP A 236 -16.67 -6.21 -12.56
CA ASP A 236 -16.21 -4.82 -12.45
C ASP A 236 -15.48 -4.62 -11.11
N SER A 237 -16.14 -4.99 -10.01
CA SER A 237 -15.53 -5.12 -8.70
C SER A 237 -15.56 -6.57 -8.23
N LYS A 238 -14.40 -7.22 -8.23
CA LYS A 238 -14.22 -8.61 -7.77
C LYS A 238 -14.60 -8.85 -6.31
N ILE A 239 -14.61 -7.81 -5.47
CA ILE A 239 -15.11 -7.88 -4.09
C ILE A 239 -16.64 -7.70 -4.07
N ARG A 240 -17.13 -6.52 -4.45
CA ARG A 240 -18.56 -6.18 -4.44
C ARG A 240 -19.44 -7.08 -5.31
N ASP A 241 -19.11 -7.22 -6.60
CA ASP A 241 -19.91 -7.98 -7.56
C ASP A 241 -19.56 -9.47 -7.51
N GLY A 242 -18.37 -9.78 -6.96
CA GLY A 242 -17.88 -11.13 -6.76
C GLY A 242 -18.15 -11.70 -5.37
N ILE A 243 -17.16 -11.60 -4.49
CA ILE A 243 -17.16 -12.22 -3.16
C ILE A 243 -18.48 -11.94 -2.42
N LEU A 244 -18.93 -10.69 -2.35
CA LEU A 244 -20.13 -10.34 -1.58
C LEU A 244 -21.41 -10.95 -2.16
N GLN A 245 -21.54 -11.04 -3.48
CA GLN A 245 -22.74 -11.61 -4.10
C GLN A 245 -22.78 -13.13 -4.06
N ARG A 246 -21.62 -13.78 -4.10
CA ARG A 246 -21.54 -15.23 -4.37
C ARG A 246 -20.97 -16.06 -3.23
N ALA A 247 -20.19 -15.46 -2.35
CA ALA A 247 -19.47 -16.20 -1.30
C ALA A 247 -19.21 -15.38 -0.04
N LYS A 248 -20.12 -14.46 0.35
CA LYS A 248 -19.99 -13.62 1.55
C LYS A 248 -19.78 -14.46 2.82
N GLU A 249 -20.69 -15.39 3.11
CA GLU A 249 -20.58 -16.23 4.31
C GLU A 249 -19.36 -17.15 4.30
N PRO A 250 -19.06 -17.91 3.21
CA PRO A 250 -17.82 -18.67 3.14
C PRO A 250 -16.55 -17.82 3.35
N MET A 251 -16.54 -16.58 2.87
CA MET A 251 -15.43 -15.66 3.13
C MET A 251 -15.39 -15.26 4.61
N LEU A 252 -16.53 -14.89 5.20
CA LEU A 252 -16.62 -14.52 6.61
C LEU A 252 -16.19 -15.67 7.54
N GLU A 253 -16.49 -16.93 7.21
CA GLU A 253 -16.04 -18.10 7.98
C GLU A 253 -14.51 -18.15 8.15
N ILE A 254 -13.76 -17.79 7.11
CA ILE A 254 -12.29 -17.72 7.18
C ILE A 254 -11.84 -16.45 7.90
N LEU A 255 -12.42 -15.29 7.56
CA LEU A 255 -12.03 -14.01 8.16
C LEU A 255 -12.25 -13.96 9.67
N ARG A 256 -13.28 -14.66 10.17
CA ARG A 256 -13.57 -14.82 11.61
C ARG A 256 -12.53 -15.66 12.34
N LYS A 257 -11.55 -16.28 11.67
CA LYS A 257 -10.43 -16.98 12.33
C LYS A 257 -9.26 -16.05 12.64
N VAL A 258 -9.21 -14.87 12.04
CA VAL A 258 -8.10 -13.92 12.21
C VAL A 258 -8.19 -13.29 13.60
N ARG A 259 -7.23 -13.63 14.45
CA ARG A 259 -7.09 -13.10 15.79
C ARG A 259 -5.62 -13.17 16.21
N VAL A 260 -5.06 -12.03 16.58
CA VAL A 260 -3.69 -11.90 17.06
C VAL A 260 -3.73 -11.77 18.58
N LEU A 261 -3.00 -12.63 19.29
CA LEU A 261 -2.83 -12.51 20.73
C LEU A 261 -1.75 -11.50 21.09
N ASP A 262 -1.80 -10.97 22.31
CA ASP A 262 -0.88 -9.90 22.73
C ASP A 262 0.58 -10.34 22.74
N ASP A 263 0.86 -11.60 23.11
CA ASP A 263 2.19 -12.21 23.10
C ASP A 263 2.71 -12.58 21.70
N GLU A 264 1.86 -12.46 20.66
CA GLU A 264 2.19 -12.87 19.29
C GLU A 264 2.33 -11.68 18.31
N LEU A 265 2.04 -10.45 18.74
CA LEU A 265 1.92 -9.29 17.85
C LEU A 265 3.14 -9.07 16.93
N GLU A 266 4.35 -9.11 17.48
CA GLU A 266 5.59 -8.91 16.73
C GLU A 266 5.81 -10.06 15.72
N GLU A 267 5.65 -11.32 16.15
CA GLU A 267 5.79 -12.49 15.29
C GLU A 267 4.74 -12.53 14.18
N ARG A 268 3.47 -12.21 14.48
CA ARG A 268 2.40 -12.15 13.48
C ARG A 268 2.58 -10.99 12.51
N THR A 269 3.23 -9.90 12.91
CA THR A 269 3.59 -8.82 11.99
C THR A 269 4.65 -9.30 11.00
N ALA A 270 5.68 -10.02 11.48
CA ALA A 270 6.70 -10.62 10.62
C ALA A 270 6.10 -11.68 9.68
N GLU A 271 5.23 -12.54 10.21
CA GLU A 271 4.52 -13.57 9.44
C GLU A 271 3.60 -12.97 8.37
N MET A 272 2.87 -11.88 8.67
CA MET A 272 2.04 -11.18 7.68
C MET A 272 2.89 -10.63 6.53
N PHE A 273 4.01 -10.00 6.87
CA PHE A 273 4.90 -9.42 5.87
C PHE A 273 5.53 -10.52 4.98
N HIS A 274 5.98 -11.62 5.60
CA HIS A 274 6.44 -12.81 4.89
C HIS A 274 5.38 -13.36 3.94
N ALA A 275 4.17 -13.59 4.45
CA ALA A 275 3.10 -14.22 3.69
C ALA A 275 2.72 -13.40 2.45
N ILE A 276 2.56 -12.08 2.58
CA ILE A 276 2.17 -11.24 1.44
C ILE A 276 3.28 -11.14 0.38
N ILE A 277 4.55 -11.13 0.77
CA ILE A 277 5.69 -11.19 -0.17
C ILE A 277 5.68 -12.52 -0.95
N LEU A 278 5.49 -13.63 -0.25
CA LEU A 278 5.44 -14.97 -0.87
C LEU A 278 4.24 -15.11 -1.82
N VAL A 279 3.05 -14.66 -1.39
CA VAL A 279 1.83 -14.67 -2.20
C VAL A 279 2.00 -13.83 -3.47
N ALA A 280 2.42 -12.57 -3.33
CA ALA A 280 2.57 -11.67 -4.48
C ALA A 280 3.66 -12.16 -5.46
N SER A 281 4.76 -12.70 -4.95
CA SER A 281 5.86 -13.20 -5.78
C SER A 281 5.50 -14.51 -6.49
N SER A 282 4.80 -15.44 -5.81
CA SER A 282 4.28 -16.65 -6.46
C SER A 282 3.30 -16.29 -7.58
N ALA A 283 2.40 -15.33 -7.31
CA ALA A 283 1.40 -14.87 -8.26
C ALA A 283 1.98 -14.08 -9.44
N ALA A 284 3.26 -13.69 -9.40
CA ALA A 284 3.93 -12.95 -10.45
C ALA A 284 4.54 -13.85 -11.56
N ILE A 285 4.57 -15.16 -11.35
CA ILE A 285 5.24 -16.11 -12.24
C ILE A 285 4.21 -16.86 -13.08
N HIS A 286 4.38 -16.81 -14.40
CA HIS A 286 3.63 -17.60 -15.36
C HIS A 286 4.57 -18.49 -16.20
N PRO A 287 4.18 -19.73 -16.57
CA PRO A 287 5.06 -20.65 -17.28
C PRO A 287 5.60 -20.11 -18.62
N THR A 288 4.81 -19.32 -19.34
CA THR A 288 5.15 -18.86 -20.71
C THR A 288 5.38 -17.36 -20.85
N LYS A 289 5.07 -16.56 -19.82
CA LYS A 289 5.14 -15.10 -19.87
C LYS A 289 6.31 -14.56 -19.06
N HIS A 290 6.72 -13.33 -19.32
CA HIS A 290 7.61 -12.59 -18.41
C HIS A 290 7.00 -12.51 -17.01
N VAL A 291 7.86 -12.39 -16.00
CA VAL A 291 7.41 -12.11 -14.64
C VAL A 291 6.65 -10.77 -14.63
N LYS A 292 5.47 -10.74 -14.01
CA LYS A 292 4.63 -9.55 -13.88
C LYS A 292 3.89 -9.61 -12.57
N TYR A 293 4.15 -8.64 -11.69
CA TYR A 293 3.40 -8.54 -10.44
C TYR A 293 1.95 -8.15 -10.69
N ASP A 294 1.05 -8.73 -9.89
CA ASP A 294 -0.33 -8.29 -9.81
C ASP A 294 -0.38 -6.89 -9.20
N PHE A 295 -1.02 -5.96 -9.91
CA PHE A 295 -1.18 -4.57 -9.49
C PHE A 295 -1.70 -4.48 -8.06
N PHE A 296 -2.70 -5.26 -7.68
CA PHE A 296 -3.32 -5.17 -6.37
C PHE A 296 -2.48 -5.85 -5.29
N LEU A 297 -1.97 -7.06 -5.54
CA LEU A 297 -1.12 -7.74 -4.54
C LEU A 297 0.16 -6.96 -4.25
N MET A 298 0.72 -6.26 -5.25
CA MET A 298 1.86 -5.36 -5.04
C MET A 298 1.50 -4.18 -4.12
N HIS A 299 0.29 -3.61 -4.18
CA HIS A 299 -0.14 -2.60 -3.19
C HIS A 299 -0.21 -3.17 -1.78
N HIS A 300 -0.61 -4.44 -1.63
CA HIS A 300 -0.62 -5.13 -0.34
C HIS A 300 0.79 -5.43 0.19
N VAL A 301 1.78 -5.61 -0.70
CA VAL A 301 3.20 -5.66 -0.33
C VAL A 301 3.69 -4.27 0.12
N ASN A 302 3.40 -3.22 -0.64
CA ASN A 302 3.84 -1.86 -0.33
C ASN A 302 3.24 -1.34 0.99
N SER A 303 1.98 -1.68 1.27
CA SER A 303 1.31 -1.31 2.52
C SER A 303 1.78 -2.12 3.73
N ALA A 304 2.46 -3.27 3.55
CA ALA A 304 2.90 -4.09 4.68
C ALA A 304 3.90 -3.36 5.61
N VAL A 305 4.62 -2.37 5.08
CA VAL A 305 5.54 -1.52 5.87
C VAL A 305 4.82 -0.65 6.90
N PHE A 306 3.52 -0.38 6.72
CA PHE A 306 2.69 0.33 7.70
C PHE A 306 2.65 -0.39 9.05
N TYR A 307 2.71 -1.72 9.05
CA TYR A 307 2.62 -2.51 10.27
C TYR A 307 3.93 -2.49 11.05
N LEU A 308 5.09 -2.41 10.38
CA LEU A 308 6.36 -2.10 11.04
C LEU A 308 6.36 -0.67 11.59
N THR A 309 5.82 0.28 10.81
CA THR A 309 5.72 1.68 11.22
C THR A 309 4.88 1.82 12.48
N THR A 310 3.69 1.22 12.52
CA THR A 310 2.80 1.27 13.69
C THR A 310 3.36 0.52 14.89
N LEU A 311 4.06 -0.62 14.70
CA LEU A 311 4.80 -1.28 15.78
C LEU A 311 5.81 -0.33 16.45
N SER A 312 6.52 0.49 15.67
CA SER A 312 7.51 1.44 16.18
C SER A 312 6.93 2.68 16.89
N GLN A 313 5.61 2.92 16.79
CA GLN A 313 4.97 4.07 17.43
C GLN A 313 4.68 3.78 18.91
N PRO A 314 5.28 4.51 19.88
CA PRO A 314 5.07 4.26 21.31
C PRO A 314 3.71 4.74 21.82
N TRP A 315 3.08 5.69 21.13
CA TRP A 315 1.77 6.27 21.51
C TRP A 315 0.57 5.40 21.10
N LEU A 316 0.79 4.37 20.27
CA LEU A 316 -0.21 3.36 19.92
C LEU A 316 -0.26 2.25 20.96
N SER A 317 -1.47 1.92 21.43
CA SER A 317 -1.67 0.77 22.32
C SER A 317 -1.36 -0.55 21.58
N ARG A 318 -0.97 -1.60 22.32
CA ARG A 318 -0.84 -2.94 21.72
C ARG A 318 -2.15 -3.44 21.14
N GLU A 319 -3.27 -3.10 21.77
CA GLU A 319 -4.61 -3.45 21.31
C GLU A 319 -4.91 -2.86 19.92
N ASP A 320 -4.57 -1.59 19.69
CA ASP A 320 -4.77 -0.95 18.39
C ASP A 320 -3.81 -1.49 17.33
N LYS A 321 -2.55 -1.77 17.70
CA LYS A 321 -1.58 -2.43 16.81
C LYS A 321 -2.10 -3.80 16.36
N ARG A 322 -2.64 -4.59 17.29
CA ARG A 322 -3.27 -5.89 16.98
C ARG A 322 -4.47 -5.73 16.05
N ARG A 323 -5.37 -4.79 16.36
CA ARG A 323 -6.55 -4.51 15.52
C ARG A 323 -6.15 -4.16 14.08
N LEU A 324 -5.18 -3.26 13.91
CA LEU A 324 -4.68 -2.88 12.59
C LEU A 324 -4.10 -4.08 11.84
N LEU A 325 -3.24 -4.88 12.49
CA LEU A 325 -2.66 -6.08 11.88
C LEU A 325 -3.72 -7.12 11.51
N GLU A 326 -4.71 -7.33 12.36
CA GLU A 326 -5.83 -8.23 12.11
C GLU A 326 -6.67 -7.78 10.90
N TRP A 327 -6.90 -6.48 10.72
CA TRP A 327 -7.53 -5.92 9.53
C TRP A 327 -6.68 -6.13 8.28
N LYS A 328 -5.35 -6.01 8.38
CA LYS A 328 -4.43 -6.33 7.27
C LYS A 328 -4.59 -7.75 6.79
N ILE A 329 -4.52 -8.71 7.70
CA ILE A 329 -4.58 -10.13 7.38
C ILE A 329 -5.93 -10.44 6.71
N ARG A 330 -7.03 -9.89 7.25
CA ARG A 330 -8.35 -10.02 6.62
C ARG A 330 -8.38 -9.43 5.21
N MET A 331 -7.83 -8.23 5.03
CA MET A 331 -7.75 -7.58 3.71
C MET A 331 -6.90 -8.35 2.71
N ASP A 332 -5.78 -8.93 3.13
CA ASP A 332 -4.94 -9.75 2.26
C ASP A 332 -5.66 -11.01 1.78
N LEU A 333 -6.43 -11.66 2.65
CA LEU A 333 -7.24 -12.83 2.31
C LEU A 333 -8.39 -12.48 1.35
N ILE A 334 -9.06 -11.34 1.58
CA ILE A 334 -10.10 -10.81 0.69
C ILE A 334 -9.50 -10.54 -0.70
N GLU A 335 -8.39 -9.82 -0.76
CA GLU A 335 -7.78 -9.41 -2.02
C GLU A 335 -7.26 -10.62 -2.80
N TYR A 336 -6.59 -11.57 -2.13
CA TYR A 336 -6.15 -12.81 -2.75
C TYR A 336 -7.31 -13.64 -3.31
N THR A 337 -8.43 -13.72 -2.58
CA THR A 337 -9.67 -14.33 -3.09
C THR A 337 -10.14 -13.63 -4.36
N ALA A 338 -10.14 -12.29 -4.32
CA ALA A 338 -10.61 -11.46 -5.40
C ALA A 338 -9.67 -11.46 -6.62
N ARG A 339 -8.39 -11.84 -6.47
CA ARG A 339 -7.39 -11.93 -7.57
C ARG A 339 -7.24 -13.33 -8.16
N GLY A 340 -8.08 -14.28 -7.78
CA GLY A 340 -8.16 -15.60 -8.41
C GLY A 340 -7.49 -16.74 -7.64
N ARG A 341 -6.92 -16.47 -6.45
CA ARG A 341 -6.37 -17.50 -5.53
C ARG A 341 -5.25 -18.33 -6.16
N THR A 342 -4.27 -17.65 -6.74
CA THR A 342 -3.12 -18.26 -7.43
C THR A 342 -2.35 -19.20 -6.49
N PRO A 343 -1.87 -20.38 -6.97
CA PRO A 343 -1.00 -21.23 -6.16
C PRO A 343 0.17 -20.48 -5.52
N ILE A 344 0.41 -20.77 -4.25
CA ILE A 344 1.50 -20.19 -3.46
C ILE A 344 2.61 -21.23 -3.42
N ASP A 345 3.74 -20.93 -4.06
CA ASP A 345 4.80 -21.91 -4.26
C ASP A 345 6.19 -21.23 -4.27
N VAL A 346 6.92 -21.43 -3.18
CA VAL A 346 8.31 -20.99 -3.05
C VAL A 346 9.24 -21.67 -4.06
N GLY A 347 8.87 -22.86 -4.57
CA GLY A 347 9.52 -23.56 -5.66
C GLY A 347 9.59 -22.72 -6.95
N LEU A 348 8.54 -21.97 -7.26
CA LEU A 348 8.53 -21.06 -8.41
C LEU A 348 9.55 -19.93 -8.26
N ILE A 349 9.68 -19.38 -7.06
CA ILE A 349 10.64 -18.30 -6.75
C ILE A 349 12.06 -18.85 -6.77
N THR A 350 12.31 -19.97 -6.10
CA THR A 350 13.64 -20.60 -6.03
C THR A 350 14.14 -21.10 -7.38
N SER A 351 13.26 -21.50 -8.29
CA SER A 351 13.61 -21.86 -9.67
C SER A 351 13.68 -20.66 -10.63
N TYR A 352 13.33 -19.46 -10.17
CA TYR A 352 13.42 -18.26 -10.99
C TYR A 352 14.88 -17.94 -11.33
N GLU A 353 15.13 -17.68 -12.61
CA GLU A 353 16.42 -17.25 -13.12
C GLU A 353 16.38 -15.74 -13.40
N PRO A 354 17.07 -14.93 -12.57
CA PRO A 354 17.28 -13.51 -12.84
C PRO A 354 17.81 -13.25 -14.24
N LYS A 355 17.32 -12.17 -14.85
CA LYS A 355 17.68 -11.86 -16.23
C LYS A 355 18.71 -10.73 -16.36
N VAL A 356 18.96 -10.00 -15.27
CA VAL A 356 20.10 -9.09 -15.13
C VAL A 356 21.07 -9.64 -14.08
N PRO A 357 22.39 -9.45 -14.25
CA PRO A 357 23.40 -9.97 -13.32
C PRO A 357 23.42 -9.26 -11.97
N ALA A 358 22.99 -7.99 -11.92
CA ALA A 358 22.90 -7.21 -10.70
C ALA A 358 21.78 -6.16 -10.80
N ILE A 359 21.08 -5.94 -9.68
CA ILE A 359 20.03 -4.91 -9.57
C ILE A 359 20.59 -3.52 -9.25
N GLY A 360 21.65 -3.43 -8.43
CA GLY A 360 22.23 -2.15 -7.98
C GLY A 360 21.18 -1.12 -7.58
N ASN A 361 21.34 0.11 -8.08
CA ASN A 361 20.41 1.21 -7.88
C ASN A 361 19.43 1.40 -9.06
N ARG A 362 19.20 0.37 -9.88
CA ARG A 362 18.44 0.49 -11.14
C ARG A 362 17.06 1.16 -10.95
N LEU A 363 16.33 0.74 -9.93
CA LEU A 363 14.99 1.28 -9.64
C LEU A 363 14.98 2.77 -9.26
N GLN A 364 16.12 3.34 -8.82
CA GLN A 364 16.22 4.77 -8.54
C GLN A 364 16.28 5.64 -9.82
N ASP A 365 16.49 5.02 -10.98
CA ASP A 365 16.57 5.69 -12.28
C ASP A 365 15.37 5.36 -13.19
N PHE A 366 14.46 4.49 -12.76
CA PHE A 366 13.26 4.18 -13.53
C PHE A 366 12.27 5.36 -13.46
N GLY A 367 11.52 5.56 -14.55
CA GLY A 367 10.46 6.56 -14.63
C GLY A 367 9.09 6.06 -14.17
N ASP A 368 8.99 4.86 -13.58
CA ASP A 368 7.69 4.36 -13.13
C ASP A 368 7.10 5.28 -12.04
N ASP A 369 5.84 5.03 -11.69
CA ASP A 369 5.15 5.82 -10.68
C ASP A 369 5.54 5.49 -9.23
N GLY A 370 6.67 4.81 -9.04
CA GLY A 370 7.26 4.50 -7.76
C GLY A 370 6.79 3.18 -7.15
N HIS A 371 5.92 2.43 -7.83
CA HIS A 371 5.50 1.11 -7.35
C HIS A 371 6.68 0.15 -7.24
N GLY A 372 7.60 0.17 -8.21
CA GLY A 372 8.79 -0.67 -8.22
C GLY A 372 9.71 -0.43 -7.04
N ILE A 373 10.12 0.82 -6.83
CA ILE A 373 11.03 1.19 -5.74
C ILE A 373 10.38 0.98 -4.36
N LYS A 374 9.06 1.26 -4.22
CA LYS A 374 8.30 0.92 -3.01
C LYS A 374 8.35 -0.59 -2.71
N GLN A 375 8.16 -1.42 -3.74
CA GLN A 375 8.13 -2.87 -3.57
C GLN A 375 9.50 -3.44 -3.23
N ALA A 376 10.56 -2.95 -3.89
CA ALA A 376 11.93 -3.34 -3.57
C ALA A 376 12.31 -2.95 -2.13
N ARG A 377 11.92 -1.75 -1.70
CA ARG A 377 12.08 -1.29 -0.31
C ARG A 377 11.34 -2.18 0.68
N ALA A 378 10.08 -2.49 0.41
CA ALA A 378 9.28 -3.39 1.27
C ALA A 378 9.91 -4.78 1.37
N THR A 379 10.40 -5.31 0.24
CA THR A 379 11.08 -6.61 0.18
C THR A 379 12.38 -6.60 1.00
N ALA A 380 13.18 -5.53 0.92
CA ALA A 380 14.41 -5.41 1.70
C ALA A 380 14.15 -5.30 3.21
N LEU A 381 13.15 -4.52 3.61
CA LEU A 381 12.73 -4.42 5.02
C LEU A 381 12.25 -5.78 5.56
N CYS A 382 11.50 -6.53 4.75
CA CYS A 382 11.06 -7.88 5.13
C CYS A 382 12.24 -8.84 5.26
N HIS A 383 13.21 -8.82 4.32
CA HIS A 383 14.42 -9.63 4.40
C HIS A 383 15.20 -9.37 5.70
N GLU A 384 15.42 -8.10 6.05
CA GLU A 384 16.10 -7.73 7.30
C GLU A 384 15.31 -8.19 8.54
N LEU A 385 14.00 -8.00 8.53
CA LEU A 385 13.11 -8.44 9.62
C LEU A 385 13.18 -9.96 9.85
N LEU A 386 13.15 -10.75 8.77
CA LEU A 386 13.07 -12.21 8.88
C LEU A 386 14.37 -12.88 9.32
N LYS A 387 15.50 -12.16 9.41
CA LYS A 387 16.72 -12.68 10.04
C LYS A 387 16.50 -13.12 11.49
N SER A 388 15.56 -12.48 12.20
CA SER A 388 15.19 -12.87 13.57
C SER A 388 14.17 -14.02 13.63
N TYR A 389 13.73 -14.56 12.49
CA TYR A 389 12.69 -15.59 12.37
C TYR A 389 13.07 -16.73 11.41
N GLU A 390 14.38 -16.99 11.21
CA GLU A 390 14.86 -18.04 10.29
C GLU A 390 14.50 -19.47 10.74
N ASP A 391 14.37 -19.66 12.05
CA ASP A 391 14.03 -20.92 12.71
C ASP A 391 12.52 -21.24 12.65
N LYS A 392 11.69 -20.24 12.35
CA LYS A 392 10.24 -20.40 12.34
C LYS A 392 9.77 -21.28 11.19
N ALA A 393 8.86 -22.21 11.48
CA ALA A 393 8.33 -23.15 10.50
C ALA A 393 7.49 -22.46 9.41
N TRP A 394 6.79 -21.37 9.74
CA TRP A 394 6.02 -20.58 8.78
C TRP A 394 6.91 -19.81 7.79
N ASN A 395 8.17 -19.57 8.13
CA ASN A 395 9.10 -18.85 7.26
C ASN A 395 9.61 -19.77 6.13
N GLN A 396 8.98 -19.65 4.97
CA GLN A 396 9.38 -20.37 3.76
C GLN A 396 10.45 -19.63 2.92
N LEU A 397 10.67 -18.32 3.15
CA LEU A 397 11.60 -17.50 2.34
C LEU A 397 13.00 -17.52 2.97
N LYS A 398 13.68 -18.66 2.83
CA LYS A 398 14.95 -18.93 3.52
C LYS A 398 16.19 -18.60 2.68
N GLY A 399 17.11 -17.86 3.30
CA GLY A 399 18.43 -17.54 2.76
C GLY A 399 18.45 -16.41 1.73
N ASP A 400 19.61 -15.77 1.61
CA ASP A 400 19.78 -14.56 0.81
C ASP A 400 19.54 -14.76 -0.70
N ASP A 401 19.71 -15.98 -1.23
CA ASP A 401 19.45 -16.28 -2.64
C ASP A 401 17.97 -16.09 -3.00
N VAL A 402 17.06 -16.49 -2.13
CA VAL A 402 15.60 -16.35 -2.36
C VAL A 402 15.22 -14.87 -2.38
N TRP A 403 15.71 -14.10 -1.41
CA TRP A 403 15.48 -12.65 -1.34
C TRP A 403 16.07 -11.92 -2.53
N ARG A 404 17.28 -12.30 -2.95
CA ARG A 404 17.90 -11.79 -4.17
C ARG A 404 17.02 -12.06 -5.39
N LYS A 405 16.49 -13.28 -5.54
CA LYS A 405 15.58 -13.62 -6.66
C LYS A 405 14.31 -12.78 -6.64
N ILE A 406 13.69 -12.56 -5.49
CA ILE A 406 12.51 -11.68 -5.37
C ILE A 406 12.86 -10.25 -5.79
N GLN A 407 13.99 -9.70 -5.35
CA GLN A 407 14.44 -8.37 -5.78
C GLN A 407 14.68 -8.30 -7.29
N HIS A 408 15.27 -9.33 -7.89
CA HIS A 408 15.40 -9.43 -9.34
C HIS A 408 14.04 -9.52 -10.04
N MET A 409 13.07 -10.26 -9.50
CA MET A 409 11.72 -10.33 -10.07
C MET A 409 11.05 -8.95 -10.13
N VAL A 410 11.23 -8.09 -9.12
CA VAL A 410 10.71 -6.71 -9.12
C VAL A 410 11.28 -5.91 -10.30
N VAL A 411 12.61 -5.94 -10.48
CA VAL A 411 13.28 -5.26 -11.60
C VAL A 411 12.87 -5.86 -12.94
N ASP A 412 12.95 -7.18 -13.05
CA ASP A 412 12.68 -7.93 -14.27
C ASP A 412 11.23 -7.75 -14.75
N ALA A 413 10.28 -7.54 -13.84
CA ALA A 413 8.88 -7.26 -14.17
C ALA A 413 8.70 -5.89 -14.85
N LEU A 414 9.46 -4.88 -14.41
CA LEU A 414 9.41 -3.53 -14.96
C LEU A 414 10.19 -3.40 -16.28
N GLU A 415 11.25 -4.19 -16.44
CA GLU A 415 12.01 -4.28 -17.69
C GLU A 415 11.27 -5.04 -18.81
N ALA A 416 10.32 -5.91 -18.45
CA ALA A 416 9.50 -6.61 -19.42
C ALA A 416 8.55 -5.64 -20.16
N PRO A 417 8.43 -5.71 -21.50
CA PRO A 417 7.64 -4.77 -22.30
C PRO A 417 6.12 -4.82 -21.97
N GLY A 418 5.32 -3.94 -22.58
CA GLY A 418 3.87 -3.90 -22.37
C GLY A 418 3.44 -3.27 -21.04
N ALA A 419 2.31 -3.66 -20.46
CA ALA A 419 1.87 -3.08 -19.18
C ALA A 419 2.90 -3.33 -18.06
N LEU A 420 3.10 -2.38 -17.14
CA LEU A 420 4.03 -2.55 -16.01
C LEU A 420 3.56 -3.63 -15.04
N TYR A 421 2.25 -3.72 -14.81
CA TYR A 421 1.63 -4.67 -13.89
C TYR A 421 0.51 -5.44 -14.59
N ALA A 422 0.38 -6.72 -14.24
CA ALA A 422 -0.79 -7.51 -14.60
C ALA A 422 -1.93 -7.22 -13.60
N ARG A 423 -3.18 -7.50 -13.98
CA ARG A 423 -4.33 -7.27 -13.10
C ARG A 423 -5.13 -8.54 -12.94
N SER A 424 -5.16 -9.09 -11.72
CA SER A 424 -5.79 -10.35 -11.34
C SER A 424 -5.09 -11.59 -11.91
N THR A 425 -3.81 -11.77 -11.55
CA THR A 425 -2.94 -12.82 -12.12
C THR A 425 -3.34 -14.26 -11.80
N GLY A 426 -4.34 -14.50 -10.93
CA GLY A 426 -4.95 -15.82 -10.74
C GLY A 426 -5.91 -16.24 -11.84
N TYR A 427 -6.15 -15.41 -12.85
CA TYR A 427 -6.95 -15.72 -14.04
C TYR A 427 -6.05 -15.75 -15.29
N GLU A 428 -6.25 -16.72 -16.17
CA GLU A 428 -5.50 -16.84 -17.43
C GLU A 428 -5.70 -15.62 -18.34
N GLU A 429 -6.88 -15.01 -18.27
CA GLU A 429 -7.23 -13.78 -18.99
C GLU A 429 -6.28 -12.62 -18.67
N ALA A 430 -5.73 -12.54 -17.45
CA ALA A 430 -4.78 -11.51 -17.05
C ALA A 430 -3.42 -11.63 -17.78
N TRP A 431 -3.13 -12.81 -18.33
CA TRP A 431 -1.85 -13.14 -18.96
C TRP A 431 -1.89 -13.03 -20.48
N VAL A 432 -3.06 -12.89 -21.11
CA VAL A 432 -3.24 -12.87 -22.57
C VAL A 432 -2.32 -11.85 -23.22
N ASP A 433 -2.38 -10.61 -22.75
CA ASP A 433 -1.61 -9.48 -23.30
C ASP A 433 -0.22 -9.31 -22.65
N MET A 434 0.12 -10.14 -21.67
CA MET A 434 1.46 -10.10 -21.09
C MET A 434 2.49 -10.67 -22.07
N PRO A 435 3.70 -10.10 -22.14
CA PRO A 435 4.68 -10.51 -23.13
C PRO A 435 5.22 -11.92 -22.85
N PRO A 436 5.50 -12.73 -23.88
CA PRO A 436 6.12 -14.04 -23.71
C PRO A 436 7.56 -13.89 -23.20
N LYS A 437 8.10 -14.93 -22.55
CA LYS A 437 9.48 -14.93 -22.01
C LYS A 437 10.58 -14.55 -23.02
N SER A 438 10.33 -14.80 -24.32
CA SER A 438 11.25 -14.47 -25.42
C SER A 438 11.20 -13.01 -25.87
N ALA A 439 10.23 -12.22 -25.41
CA ALA A 439 10.11 -10.83 -25.82
C ALA A 439 11.30 -10.00 -25.33
N LEU A 440 11.76 -9.08 -26.20
CA LEU A 440 12.83 -8.15 -25.88
C LEU A 440 12.42 -7.21 -24.75
N ARG A 441 13.37 -6.92 -23.87
CA ARG A 441 13.19 -6.00 -22.75
C ARG A 441 13.23 -4.55 -23.22
N ARG A 442 12.64 -3.67 -22.40
CA ARG A 442 12.83 -2.23 -22.55
C ARG A 442 14.30 -1.87 -22.53
N SER A 443 14.66 -0.91 -23.37
CA SER A 443 15.91 -0.17 -23.27
C SER A 443 15.94 0.70 -22.00
N ASP A 444 17.14 1.10 -21.57
CA ASP A 444 17.29 2.04 -20.46
C ASP A 444 16.60 3.38 -20.74
N GLU A 445 16.54 3.83 -22.00
CA GLU A 445 15.83 5.05 -22.39
C GLU A 445 14.31 4.91 -22.18
N GLU A 446 13.71 3.80 -22.62
CA GLU A 446 12.30 3.52 -22.38
C GLU A 446 11.97 3.41 -20.89
N LEU A 447 12.85 2.81 -20.10
CA LEU A 447 12.68 2.69 -18.64
C LEU A 447 12.69 4.06 -17.95
N ARG A 448 13.59 4.95 -18.36
CA ARG A 448 13.67 6.32 -17.81
C ARG A 448 12.51 7.20 -18.24
N ALA A 449 11.88 6.89 -19.37
CA ALA A 449 10.75 7.63 -19.93
C ALA A 449 9.38 7.06 -19.53
N LEU A 450 9.34 6.01 -18.70
CA LEU A 450 8.09 5.56 -18.09
C LEU A 450 7.44 6.72 -17.30
N GLN A 451 6.12 6.67 -17.16
CA GLN A 451 5.36 7.69 -16.45
C GLN A 451 4.25 7.12 -15.56
N THR A 452 3.74 5.91 -15.84
CA THR A 452 2.56 5.36 -15.14
C THR A 452 2.61 3.84 -14.98
N GLY A 453 2.21 3.37 -13.80
CA GLY A 453 2.02 1.96 -13.45
C GLY A 453 0.55 1.54 -13.40
N SER A 454 -0.39 2.49 -13.50
CA SER A 454 -1.83 2.23 -13.53
C SER A 454 -2.31 1.47 -14.79
N GLY A 455 -1.44 1.28 -15.80
CA GLY A 455 -1.74 0.49 -17.01
C GLY A 455 -2.50 1.26 -18.10
N ALA A 456 -2.80 2.54 -17.87
CA ALA A 456 -3.28 3.46 -18.91
C ALA A 456 -2.08 4.23 -19.48
N SER A 457 -2.00 4.37 -20.81
CA SER A 457 -1.01 5.24 -21.45
C SER A 457 -1.17 6.68 -20.93
N ALA A 458 -0.11 7.48 -20.92
CA ALA A 458 -0.18 8.90 -20.54
C ALA A 458 -1.27 9.66 -21.34
N VAL A 459 -1.50 9.27 -22.60
CA VAL A 459 -2.58 9.79 -23.47
C VAL A 459 -3.98 9.42 -22.95
N ALA A 460 -4.17 8.19 -22.46
CA ALA A 460 -5.44 7.76 -21.89
C ALA A 460 -5.77 8.47 -20.57
N LEU A 461 -4.76 9.01 -19.88
CA LEU A 461 -4.90 9.74 -18.61
C LEU A 461 -5.10 11.24 -18.79
N ALA A 462 -4.49 11.84 -19.82
CA ALA A 462 -4.69 13.25 -20.17
C ALA A 462 -6.09 13.54 -20.76
N SER A 463 -6.83 12.49 -21.13
CA SER A 463 -8.14 12.57 -21.78
C SER A 463 -9.33 12.30 -20.84
N SER A 464 -9.08 12.04 -19.55
CA SER A 464 -10.05 11.61 -18.53
C SER A 464 -9.97 12.47 -17.29
#